data_AF-A0A137P9J1-F1
#
_entry.id   AF-A0A137P9J1-F1
#
_cell.length_a   1.000
_cell.length_b   1.000
_cell.length_c   1.000
_cell.angle_alpha   90.00
_cell.angle_beta   90.00
_cell.angle_gamma   90.00
#
_symmetry.space_group_name_H-M   'P 1'
#
loop_
_entity.id
_entity.type
_entity.pdbx_description
1 polymer ?
#
loop_
_entity_poly.entity_id
_entity_poly.type
_entity_poly.pdbx_seq_one_letter_code
_entity_poly.pdbx_strand_id
1 'polypeptide(L)'
;LTFCLKFNNFSDLSSFILKTGKVNFSYLLLVGAAKLQTSVKIQKLIENQESELLSCKVADLRSSPPPYTSPLQLLTKSSFWDSLLTVYFQKLHETFPIVSITHFNFETAPYSLLSAMYYYGYRFQSNQPEELTLYMENFAKMNLKSLIRECSLSTIQALLIYYSVYYFEGNVPMHIACRAHATRIAYALGLHLDNRMFNDFEKYTRRLVLCRVRFMNVSVASYQNLYPSFLTEFGIFDTNPFEPKWQTLNNSTYINYEDKNENYLYSTCTAHFINYLDEFQYNIYKHSMDNVKDSRFKSEWNRSRKAMVNLCDKYVKLFQSLYLDYPLYIQRIAKFEVQIKIRHHNFMMGLYNILKTRLGELSSSDIADALFHCNSVLKPVLLGKQFNFISQYLIFNVGYQYLNLYKLCSASDKQTIKAQLHNIIQIISTNYLPSTSLSFLILKNGYKSIINDNINNI
;
A
#
# COMPACT_ATOMS: atom_id res chain seq x y z
N LEU A 1 -10.94 -17.74 7.47
CA LEU A 1 -12.11 -16.93 7.04
C LEU A 1 -13.41 -17.72 7.01
N THR A 2 -13.49 -18.94 6.46
CA THR A 2 -14.75 -19.73 6.43
C THR A 2 -15.39 -19.90 7.81
N PHE A 3 -14.56 -20.02 8.87
CA PHE A 3 -15.04 -20.06 10.25
C PHE A 3 -15.84 -18.82 10.66
N CYS A 4 -15.52 -17.63 10.12
CA CYS A 4 -16.25 -16.40 10.38
C CYS A 4 -17.73 -16.48 9.95
N LEU A 5 -18.05 -17.37 9.00
CA LEU A 5 -19.43 -17.58 8.55
C LEU A 5 -20.27 -18.39 9.57
N LYS A 6 -19.65 -18.96 10.61
CA LYS A 6 -20.37 -19.70 11.66
C LYS A 6 -21.06 -18.80 12.68
N PHE A 7 -20.65 -17.54 12.81
CA PHE A 7 -21.22 -16.60 13.79
C PHE A 7 -22.58 -16.08 13.35
N ASN A 8 -23.51 -15.96 14.30
CA ASN A 8 -24.89 -15.50 14.06
C ASN A 8 -25.14 -14.07 14.56
N ASN A 9 -24.21 -13.49 15.31
CA ASN A 9 -24.23 -12.09 15.71
C ASN A 9 -22.86 -11.46 15.48
N PHE A 10 -22.85 -10.14 15.35
CA PHE A 10 -21.65 -9.39 15.00
C PHE A 10 -20.66 -9.26 16.17
N SER A 11 -21.15 -9.30 17.41
CA SER A 11 -20.30 -9.25 18.63
C SER A 11 -19.36 -10.45 18.69
N ASP A 12 -19.88 -11.66 18.51
CA ASP A 12 -19.08 -12.88 18.53
C ASP A 12 -18.09 -12.94 17.37
N LEU A 13 -18.51 -12.50 16.17
CA LEU A 13 -17.63 -12.38 15.02
C LEU A 13 -16.45 -11.45 15.30
N SER A 14 -16.73 -10.24 15.80
CA SER A 14 -15.70 -9.25 16.14
C SER A 14 -14.78 -9.76 17.25
N SER A 15 -15.35 -10.34 18.31
CA SER A 15 -14.62 -10.96 19.42
C SER A 15 -13.69 -12.07 18.93
N PHE A 16 -14.17 -12.95 18.05
CA PHE A 16 -13.35 -14.00 17.44
C PHE A 16 -12.17 -13.42 16.66
N ILE A 17 -12.41 -12.43 15.81
CA ILE A 17 -11.38 -11.79 14.99
C ILE A 17 -10.32 -11.13 15.88
N LEU A 18 -10.74 -10.38 16.89
CA LEU A 18 -9.85 -9.57 17.72
C LEU A 18 -9.09 -10.37 18.79
N LYS A 19 -9.71 -11.40 19.37
CA LYS A 19 -9.17 -12.06 20.59
C LYS A 19 -8.45 -13.37 20.32
N THR A 20 -8.79 -14.09 19.24
CA THR A 20 -8.27 -15.47 19.07
C THR A 20 -6.86 -15.54 18.49
N GLY A 21 -6.37 -14.46 17.89
CA GLY A 21 -5.11 -14.47 17.12
C GLY A 21 -5.15 -15.36 15.87
N LYS A 22 -6.29 -16.03 15.57
CA LYS A 22 -6.46 -16.91 14.41
C LYS A 22 -6.72 -16.14 13.12
N VAL A 23 -7.00 -14.84 13.22
CA VAL A 23 -7.29 -13.98 12.06
C VAL A 23 -6.15 -13.00 11.86
N ASN A 24 -5.50 -13.16 10.70
CA ASN A 24 -4.70 -12.15 10.03
C ASN A 24 -5.33 -10.74 10.04
N PHE A 25 -4.90 -9.75 10.84
CA PHE A 25 -5.41 -8.38 10.68
C PHE A 25 -5.06 -7.77 9.33
N SER A 26 -3.81 -7.83 8.91
CA SER A 26 -3.39 -7.32 7.60
C SER A 26 -4.13 -8.05 6.47
N TYR A 27 -4.29 -9.37 6.57
CA TYR A 27 -5.07 -10.16 5.64
C TYR A 27 -6.55 -9.79 5.63
N LEU A 28 -7.16 -9.64 6.80
CA LEU A 28 -8.55 -9.27 6.94
C LEU A 28 -8.78 -7.93 6.26
N LEU A 29 -7.95 -6.92 6.55
CA LEU A 29 -8.12 -5.58 6.01
C LEU A 29 -7.91 -5.49 4.50
N LEU A 30 -6.93 -6.22 3.97
CA LEU A 30 -6.64 -6.18 2.53
C LEU A 30 -7.61 -7.03 1.71
N VAL A 31 -8.12 -8.12 2.29
CA VAL A 31 -8.68 -9.24 1.51
C VAL A 31 -9.89 -9.85 2.18
N GLY A 32 -9.73 -10.23 3.44
CA GLY A 32 -10.73 -11.01 4.13
C GLY A 32 -12.03 -10.25 4.29
N ALA A 33 -11.97 -8.94 4.51
CA ALA A 33 -13.14 -8.10 4.73
C ALA A 33 -13.99 -8.00 3.46
N ALA A 34 -13.37 -7.64 2.32
CA ALA A 34 -14.05 -7.60 1.03
C ALA A 34 -14.68 -8.96 0.68
N LYS A 35 -13.92 -10.06 0.83
CA LYS A 35 -14.42 -11.42 0.56
C LYS A 35 -15.53 -11.85 1.52
N LEU A 36 -15.46 -11.48 2.80
CA LEU A 36 -16.52 -11.78 3.76
C LEU A 36 -17.77 -10.97 3.44
N GLN A 37 -17.63 -9.71 3.06
CA GLN A 37 -18.73 -8.82 2.67
C GLN A 37 -19.49 -9.26 1.41
N THR A 38 -18.95 -10.14 0.57
CA THR A 38 -19.73 -10.72 -0.54
C THR A 38 -20.64 -11.87 -0.09
N SER A 39 -20.52 -12.34 1.16
CA SER A 39 -21.40 -13.36 1.72
C SER A 39 -22.69 -12.72 2.23
N VAL A 40 -23.83 -13.21 1.74
CA VAL A 40 -25.17 -12.77 2.18
C VAL A 40 -25.32 -12.77 3.71
N LYS A 41 -24.73 -13.75 4.41
CA LYS A 41 -24.80 -13.81 5.87
C LYS A 41 -24.08 -12.64 6.53
N ILE A 42 -22.89 -12.29 6.05
CA ILE A 42 -22.11 -11.18 6.59
C ILE A 42 -22.76 -9.84 6.20
N GLN A 43 -23.31 -9.73 4.99
CA GLN A 43 -24.10 -8.56 4.57
C GLN A 43 -25.25 -8.30 5.53
N LYS A 44 -26.06 -9.32 5.83
CA LYS A 44 -27.14 -9.23 6.83
C LYS A 44 -26.64 -8.80 8.20
N LEU A 45 -25.49 -9.30 8.65
CA LEU A 45 -24.90 -8.86 9.93
C LEU A 45 -24.49 -7.38 9.92
N ILE A 46 -24.02 -6.87 8.78
CA ILE A 46 -23.65 -5.46 8.60
C ILE A 46 -24.90 -4.59 8.50
N GLU A 47 -25.91 -5.01 7.73
CA GLU A 47 -27.22 -4.34 7.61
C GLU A 47 -27.93 -4.24 8.96
N ASN A 48 -27.87 -5.29 9.79
CA ASN A 48 -28.37 -5.26 11.17
C ASN A 48 -27.63 -4.27 12.08
N GLN A 49 -26.55 -3.65 11.59
CA GLN A 49 -25.77 -2.61 12.26
C GLN A 49 -25.79 -1.31 11.47
N GLU A 50 -26.76 -1.11 10.56
CA GLU A 50 -26.81 0.06 9.69
C GLU A 50 -26.87 1.38 10.47
N SER A 51 -27.55 1.42 11.62
CA SER A 51 -27.57 2.59 12.52
C SER A 51 -26.20 2.95 13.09
N GLU A 52 -25.27 2.00 13.08
CA GLU A 52 -23.88 2.20 13.51
C GLU A 52 -22.96 2.66 12.39
N LEU A 53 -23.35 2.40 11.15
CA LEU A 53 -22.72 2.90 9.95
C LEU A 53 -23.25 4.32 9.74
N LEU A 54 -22.35 5.23 9.32
CA LEU A 54 -22.83 6.52 8.89
C LEU A 54 -23.38 6.39 7.48
N SER A 55 -24.45 7.14 7.20
CA SER A 55 -24.80 7.39 5.81
C SER A 55 -23.54 7.96 5.17
N CYS A 56 -23.07 7.32 4.11
CA CYS A 56 -22.07 7.92 3.27
C CYS A 56 -22.72 9.23 2.84
N LYS A 57 -22.32 10.34 3.45
CA LYS A 57 -22.40 11.63 2.82
C LYS A 57 -21.45 11.46 1.65
N VAL A 58 -21.94 10.81 0.58
CA VAL A 58 -21.53 11.16 -0.76
C VAL A 58 -21.64 12.66 -0.68
N ALA A 59 -20.51 13.33 -0.55
CA ALA A 59 -20.52 14.76 -0.69
C ALA A 59 -21.25 14.89 -2.02
N ASP A 60 -22.47 15.42 -1.98
CA ASP A 60 -23.10 16.02 -3.14
C ASP A 60 -22.09 17.12 -3.51
N LEU A 61 -21.01 16.71 -4.18
CA LEU A 61 -20.47 17.38 -5.33
C LEU A 61 -21.72 17.55 -6.15
N ARG A 62 -22.44 18.65 -5.86
CA ARG A 62 -23.51 19.18 -6.68
C ARG A 62 -22.86 19.23 -8.03
N SER A 63 -23.07 18.17 -8.79
CA SER A 63 -22.58 18.05 -10.13
C SER A 63 -23.18 19.27 -10.76
N SER A 64 -22.32 20.18 -11.23
CA SER A 64 -22.73 21.12 -12.26
C SER A 64 -23.68 20.38 -13.19
N PRO A 65 -24.82 20.98 -13.58
CA PRO A 65 -25.83 20.30 -14.38
C PRO A 65 -25.13 19.46 -15.44
N PRO A 66 -25.51 18.17 -15.59
CA PRO A 66 -24.80 17.26 -16.47
C PRO A 66 -24.59 18.00 -17.77
N PRO A 67 -23.34 18.09 -18.27
CA PRO A 67 -23.07 18.85 -19.47
C PRO A 67 -24.07 18.38 -20.53
N TYR A 68 -24.58 19.29 -21.36
CA TYR A 68 -25.56 18.98 -22.42
C TYR A 68 -25.03 17.94 -23.46
N THR A 69 -23.86 17.37 -23.22
CA THR A 69 -23.10 16.44 -24.07
C THR A 69 -22.72 15.18 -23.27
N SER A 70 -22.82 14.00 -23.91
CA SER A 70 -22.51 12.71 -23.27
C SER A 70 -21.08 12.69 -22.73
N PRO A 71 -20.83 12.15 -21.52
CA PRO A 71 -19.50 11.96 -20.96
C PRO A 71 -18.51 11.24 -21.90
N LEU A 72 -19.01 10.37 -22.79
CA LEU A 72 -18.19 9.65 -23.77
C LEU A 72 -17.51 10.57 -24.78
N GLN A 73 -18.01 11.80 -24.99
CA GLN A 73 -17.35 12.77 -25.87
C GLN A 73 -15.96 13.16 -25.37
N LEU A 74 -15.67 13.02 -24.06
CA LEU A 74 -14.33 13.25 -23.51
C LEU A 74 -13.27 12.35 -24.15
N LEU A 75 -13.64 11.14 -24.59
CA LEU A 75 -12.72 10.20 -25.25
C LEU A 75 -12.15 10.76 -26.56
N THR A 76 -12.81 11.73 -27.17
CA THR A 76 -12.37 12.40 -28.41
C THR A 76 -11.40 13.56 -28.17
N LYS A 77 -11.20 13.96 -26.90
CA LYS A 77 -10.36 15.10 -26.53
C LYS A 77 -8.98 14.61 -26.09
N SER A 78 -7.91 15.07 -26.74
CA SER A 78 -6.53 14.77 -26.30
C SER A 78 -6.29 15.20 -24.85
N SER A 79 -6.81 16.37 -24.46
CA SER A 79 -6.70 16.91 -23.12
C SER A 79 -7.27 15.99 -22.03
N PHE A 80 -8.27 15.16 -22.35
CA PHE A 80 -8.77 14.16 -21.42
C PHE A 80 -7.68 13.12 -21.13
N TRP A 81 -7.14 12.48 -22.16
CA TRP A 81 -6.06 11.49 -22.02
C TRP A 81 -4.81 12.08 -21.36
N ASP A 82 -4.47 13.33 -21.68
CA ASP A 82 -3.36 14.03 -21.07
C ASP A 82 -3.56 14.25 -19.57
N SER A 83 -4.78 14.62 -19.17
CA SER A 83 -5.12 14.75 -17.75
C SER A 83 -4.97 13.43 -17.00
N LEU A 84 -5.30 12.29 -17.63
CA LEU A 84 -5.14 10.97 -17.01
C LEU A 84 -3.66 10.60 -16.81
N LEU A 85 -2.80 10.87 -17.79
CA LEU A 85 -1.35 10.67 -17.65
C LEU A 85 -0.75 11.58 -16.57
N THR A 86 -1.23 12.83 -16.49
CA THR A 86 -0.82 13.76 -15.43
C THR A 86 -1.13 13.17 -14.05
N VAL A 87 -2.35 12.63 -13.86
CA VAL A 87 -2.74 11.96 -12.62
C VAL A 87 -1.85 10.74 -12.35
N TYR A 88 -1.53 9.93 -13.37
CA TYR A 88 -0.64 8.78 -13.23
C TYR A 88 0.74 9.19 -12.69
N PHE A 89 1.41 10.16 -13.31
CA PHE A 89 2.76 10.57 -12.90
C PHE A 89 2.77 11.23 -11.52
N GLN A 90 1.73 12.02 -11.20
CA GLN A 90 1.62 12.69 -9.90
C GLN A 90 1.25 11.75 -8.74
N LYS A 91 0.53 10.65 -9.01
CA LYS A 91 0.00 9.76 -7.95
C LYS A 91 0.76 8.45 -7.84
N LEU A 92 1.00 7.76 -8.96
CA LEU A 92 1.65 6.45 -8.94
C LEU A 92 3.16 6.58 -9.07
N HIS A 93 3.67 7.28 -10.08
CA HIS A 93 5.09 7.23 -10.41
C HIS A 93 5.99 7.73 -9.27
N GLU A 94 5.57 8.74 -8.50
CA GLU A 94 6.30 9.22 -7.31
C GLU A 94 6.50 8.13 -6.24
N THR A 95 5.50 7.27 -6.05
CA THR A 95 5.51 6.23 -4.99
C THR A 95 5.83 4.83 -5.52
N PHE A 96 5.75 4.65 -6.83
CA PHE A 96 5.88 3.38 -7.51
C PHE A 96 6.43 3.55 -8.94
N PRO A 97 7.65 4.09 -9.09
CA PRO A 97 8.25 4.28 -10.40
C PRO A 97 8.55 2.93 -11.06
N ILE A 98 8.06 2.75 -12.29
CA ILE A 98 8.22 1.54 -13.11
C ILE A 98 8.92 1.81 -14.45
N VAL A 99 9.13 3.08 -14.79
CA VAL A 99 9.82 3.57 -16.00
C VAL A 99 10.91 4.57 -15.63
N SER A 100 11.87 4.79 -16.53
CA SER A 100 12.72 6.00 -16.48
C SER A 100 11.90 7.18 -16.97
N ILE A 101 11.67 8.18 -16.13
CA ILE A 101 10.89 9.35 -16.57
C ILE A 101 11.63 10.17 -17.62
N THR A 102 12.97 10.19 -17.54
CA THR A 102 13.85 10.91 -18.46
C THR A 102 13.77 10.39 -19.89
N HIS A 103 13.53 9.08 -20.05
CA HIS A 103 13.49 8.41 -21.35
C HIS A 103 12.08 7.96 -21.76
N PHE A 104 11.07 8.23 -20.94
CA PHE A 104 9.69 7.87 -21.27
C PHE A 104 9.13 8.86 -22.30
N ASN A 105 8.84 8.37 -23.50
CA ASN A 105 8.12 9.12 -24.52
C ASN A 105 6.74 8.49 -24.73
N PHE A 106 5.68 9.24 -24.42
CA PHE A 106 4.31 8.74 -24.52
C PHE A 106 3.85 8.49 -25.97
N GLU A 107 4.45 9.16 -26.97
CA GLU A 107 4.10 8.98 -28.38
C GLU A 107 4.60 7.63 -28.93
N THR A 108 5.68 7.12 -28.36
CA THR A 108 6.32 5.85 -28.76
C THR A 108 6.13 4.73 -27.74
N ALA A 109 5.51 5.02 -26.60
CA ALA A 109 5.26 4.04 -25.57
C ALA A 109 4.31 2.93 -26.08
N PRO A 110 4.56 1.66 -25.73
CA PRO A 110 3.66 0.57 -26.11
C PRO A 110 2.22 0.84 -25.68
N TYR A 111 1.28 0.61 -26.59
CA TYR A 111 -0.15 0.86 -26.35
C TYR A 111 -0.67 0.18 -25.09
N SER A 112 -0.20 -1.03 -24.80
CA SER A 112 -0.61 -1.80 -23.63
C SER A 112 -0.18 -1.16 -22.30
N LEU A 113 0.98 -0.49 -22.29
CA LEU A 113 1.46 0.29 -21.14
C LEU A 113 0.67 1.59 -20.99
N LEU A 114 0.48 2.35 -22.07
CA LEU A 114 -0.32 3.59 -22.05
C LEU A 114 -1.75 3.33 -21.58
N SER A 115 -2.38 2.26 -22.08
CA SER A 115 -3.73 1.85 -21.68
C SER A 115 -3.84 1.61 -20.17
N ALA A 116 -2.83 1.00 -19.56
CA ALA A 116 -2.78 0.80 -18.12
C ALA A 116 -2.58 2.12 -17.36
N MET A 117 -1.71 3.03 -17.86
CA MET A 117 -1.51 4.35 -17.28
C MET A 117 -2.79 5.20 -17.33
N TYR A 118 -3.50 5.22 -18.46
CA TYR A 118 -4.78 5.91 -18.62
C TYR A 118 -5.82 5.35 -17.67
N TYR A 119 -5.94 4.02 -17.57
CA TYR A 119 -6.88 3.41 -16.64
C TYR A 119 -6.56 3.77 -15.19
N TYR A 120 -5.28 3.77 -14.79
CA TYR A 120 -4.89 4.25 -13.47
C TYR A 120 -5.30 5.70 -13.27
N GLY A 121 -4.93 6.61 -14.18
CA GLY A 121 -5.31 8.03 -14.11
C GLY A 121 -6.83 8.20 -13.94
N TYR A 122 -7.60 7.44 -14.71
CA TYR A 122 -9.06 7.43 -14.64
C TYR A 122 -9.56 7.01 -13.26
N ARG A 123 -9.03 5.93 -12.68
CA ARG A 123 -9.48 5.41 -11.38
C ARG A 123 -9.16 6.33 -10.19
N PHE A 124 -8.24 7.28 -10.36
CA PHE A 124 -7.85 8.23 -9.31
C PHE A 124 -8.28 9.68 -9.55
N GLN A 125 -9.08 9.94 -10.60
CA GLN A 125 -9.72 11.24 -10.77
C GLN A 125 -11.00 11.35 -9.93
N SER A 126 -11.41 12.58 -9.61
CA SER A 126 -12.60 12.84 -8.79
C SER A 126 -13.93 12.65 -9.52
N ASN A 127 -13.96 12.86 -10.84
CA ASN A 127 -15.18 12.76 -11.64
C ASN A 127 -15.17 11.48 -12.50
N GLN A 128 -16.03 10.53 -12.18
CA GLN A 128 -16.13 9.25 -12.88
C GLN A 128 -17.59 8.98 -13.28
N PRO A 129 -18.09 9.61 -14.36
CA PRO A 129 -19.44 9.33 -14.85
C PRO A 129 -19.61 7.84 -15.15
N GLU A 130 -20.78 7.28 -14.87
CA GLU A 130 -21.04 5.83 -14.98
C GLU A 130 -20.75 5.29 -16.39
N GLU A 131 -21.24 5.97 -17.44
CA GLU A 131 -21.00 5.59 -18.84
C GLU A 131 -19.50 5.50 -19.17
N LEU A 132 -18.73 6.50 -18.73
CA LEU A 132 -17.30 6.55 -18.95
C LEU A 132 -16.55 5.52 -18.09
N THR A 133 -17.07 5.20 -16.90
CA THR A 133 -16.53 4.16 -16.03
C THR A 133 -16.65 2.81 -16.70
N LEU A 134 -17.84 2.50 -17.21
CA LEU A 134 -18.09 1.26 -17.93
C LEU A 134 -17.20 1.14 -19.17
N TYR A 135 -17.01 2.23 -19.92
CA TYR A 135 -16.07 2.26 -21.04
C TYR A 135 -14.64 1.92 -20.59
N MET A 136 -14.12 2.61 -19.57
CA MET A 136 -12.74 2.46 -19.11
C MET A 136 -12.49 1.08 -18.48
N GLU A 137 -13.48 0.48 -17.82
CA GLU A 137 -13.41 -0.89 -17.32
C GLU A 137 -13.36 -1.93 -18.45
N ASN A 138 -14.17 -1.76 -19.50
CA ASN A 138 -14.11 -2.61 -20.69
C ASN A 138 -12.79 -2.46 -21.43
N PHE A 139 -12.31 -1.22 -21.56
CA PHE A 139 -11.00 -0.89 -22.14
C PHE A 139 -9.87 -1.60 -21.38
N ALA A 140 -9.83 -1.51 -20.05
CA ALA A 140 -8.86 -2.21 -19.21
C ALA A 140 -8.95 -3.74 -19.33
N LYS A 141 -10.17 -4.27 -19.36
CA LYS A 141 -10.42 -5.72 -19.52
C LYS A 141 -9.92 -6.24 -20.87
N MET A 142 -10.09 -5.48 -21.94
CA MET A 142 -9.56 -5.83 -23.26
C MET A 142 -8.03 -5.82 -23.26
N ASN A 143 -7.40 -4.79 -22.70
CA ASN A 143 -5.95 -4.72 -22.59
C ASN A 143 -5.37 -5.86 -21.73
N LEU A 144 -6.01 -6.22 -20.61
CA LEU A 144 -5.58 -7.37 -19.81
C LEU A 144 -5.63 -8.69 -20.58
N LYS A 145 -6.62 -8.88 -21.45
CA LYS A 145 -6.73 -10.07 -22.30
C LYS A 145 -5.62 -10.15 -23.36
N SER A 146 -5.09 -9.03 -23.85
CA SER A 146 -3.93 -9.05 -24.75
C SER A 146 -2.65 -9.28 -23.97
N LEU A 147 -2.46 -8.59 -22.83
CA LEU A 147 -1.29 -8.72 -21.97
C LEU A 147 -1.00 -10.17 -21.55
N ILE A 148 -2.03 -11.00 -21.34
CA ILE A 148 -1.84 -12.42 -20.96
C ILE A 148 -1.15 -13.28 -22.05
N ARG A 149 -1.06 -12.77 -23.28
CA ARG A 149 -0.46 -13.47 -24.44
C ARG A 149 0.89 -12.87 -24.84
N GLU A 150 1.34 -11.82 -24.18
CA GLU A 150 2.57 -11.10 -24.52
C GLU A 150 3.66 -11.37 -23.49
N CYS A 151 4.92 -11.47 -23.94
CA CYS A 151 6.08 -11.63 -23.07
C CYS A 151 7.06 -10.49 -23.34
N SER A 152 6.81 -9.33 -22.70
CA SER A 152 7.64 -8.14 -22.89
C SER A 152 7.79 -7.34 -21.58
N LEU A 153 8.78 -6.44 -21.54
CA LEU A 153 9.01 -5.61 -20.36
C LEU A 153 7.85 -4.63 -20.11
N SER A 154 7.27 -4.07 -21.17
CA SER A 154 6.08 -3.22 -21.10
C SER A 154 4.85 -3.97 -20.62
N THR A 155 4.72 -5.26 -20.97
CA THR A 155 3.67 -6.13 -20.43
C THR A 155 3.79 -6.24 -18.91
N ILE A 156 5.00 -6.44 -18.37
CA ILE A 156 5.22 -6.47 -16.91
C ILE A 156 4.86 -5.12 -16.29
N GLN A 157 5.32 -4.01 -16.87
CA GLN A 157 5.02 -2.66 -16.39
C GLN A 157 3.51 -2.39 -16.36
N ALA A 158 2.77 -2.75 -17.41
CA ALA A 158 1.32 -2.60 -17.45
C ALA A 158 0.62 -3.44 -16.36
N LEU A 159 1.05 -4.70 -16.19
CA LEU A 159 0.53 -5.57 -15.14
C LEU A 159 0.84 -5.05 -13.73
N LEU A 160 1.97 -4.39 -13.52
CA LEU A 160 2.33 -3.73 -12.26
C LEU A 160 1.42 -2.51 -11.95
N ILE A 161 0.97 -1.80 -12.98
CA ILE A 161 -0.03 -0.73 -12.83
C ILE A 161 -1.39 -1.34 -12.45
N TYR A 162 -1.87 -2.34 -13.19
CA TYR A 162 -3.15 -3.01 -12.88
C TYR A 162 -3.13 -3.69 -11.50
N TYR A 163 -2.01 -4.31 -11.13
CA TYR A 163 -1.77 -4.83 -9.78
C TYR A 163 -2.04 -3.76 -8.71
N SER A 164 -1.59 -2.53 -8.94
CA SER A 164 -1.78 -1.41 -8.03
C SER A 164 -3.24 -0.98 -8.01
N VAL A 165 -3.87 -0.76 -9.16
CA VAL A 165 -5.31 -0.40 -9.24
C VAL A 165 -6.18 -1.40 -8.50
N TYR A 166 -6.06 -2.69 -8.82
CA TYR A 166 -6.86 -3.73 -8.19
C TYR A 166 -6.56 -3.93 -6.70
N TYR A 167 -5.35 -3.57 -6.26
CA TYR A 167 -5.04 -3.50 -4.83
C TYR A 167 -5.84 -2.39 -4.15
N PHE A 168 -5.88 -1.19 -4.73
CA PHE A 168 -6.63 -0.05 -4.18
C PHE A 168 -8.14 -0.26 -4.18
N GLU A 169 -8.66 -1.02 -5.15
CA GLU A 169 -10.09 -1.36 -5.25
C GLU A 169 -10.50 -2.52 -4.34
N GLY A 170 -9.54 -3.22 -3.72
CA GLY A 170 -9.81 -4.46 -3.00
C GLY A 170 -10.21 -5.63 -3.90
N ASN A 171 -9.94 -5.57 -5.22
CA ASN A 171 -10.16 -6.67 -6.16
C ASN A 171 -9.00 -7.67 -6.09
N VAL A 172 -9.00 -8.43 -5.00
CA VAL A 172 -7.94 -9.39 -4.67
C VAL A 172 -7.67 -10.44 -5.73
N PRO A 173 -8.67 -11.11 -6.35
CA PRO A 173 -8.41 -12.10 -7.38
C PRO A 173 -7.62 -11.53 -8.56
N MET A 174 -8.01 -10.35 -9.04
CA MET A 174 -7.32 -9.69 -10.16
C MET A 174 -5.93 -9.18 -9.77
N HIS A 175 -5.79 -8.64 -8.56
CA HIS A 175 -4.49 -8.27 -8.01
C HIS A 175 -3.50 -9.45 -7.99
N ILE A 176 -3.94 -10.62 -7.50
CA ILE A 176 -3.10 -11.84 -7.46
C ILE A 176 -2.80 -12.32 -8.88
N ALA A 177 -3.77 -12.30 -9.79
CA ALA A 177 -3.58 -12.71 -11.17
C ALA A 177 -2.51 -11.85 -11.87
N CYS A 178 -2.59 -10.52 -11.72
CA CYS A 178 -1.59 -9.60 -12.25
C CYS A 178 -0.20 -9.89 -11.67
N ARG A 179 -0.12 -10.08 -10.34
CA ARG A 179 1.14 -10.41 -9.65
C ARG A 179 1.75 -11.71 -10.18
N ALA A 180 0.96 -12.78 -10.25
CA ALA A 180 1.42 -14.08 -10.71
C ALA A 180 1.96 -14.00 -12.14
N HIS A 181 1.22 -13.32 -13.01
CA HIS A 181 1.56 -13.25 -14.42
C HIS A 181 2.78 -12.35 -14.68
N ALA A 182 2.85 -11.18 -14.05
CA ALA A 182 4.03 -10.31 -14.13
C ALA A 182 5.29 -11.01 -13.62
N THR A 183 5.18 -11.82 -12.56
CA THR A 183 6.31 -12.62 -12.06
C THR A 183 6.76 -13.66 -13.09
N ARG A 184 5.83 -14.42 -13.68
CA ARG A 184 6.15 -15.43 -14.71
C ARG A 184 6.85 -14.81 -15.92
N ILE A 185 6.35 -13.67 -16.43
CA ILE A 185 6.99 -12.96 -17.55
C ILE A 185 8.38 -12.46 -17.13
N ALA A 186 8.54 -11.93 -15.91
CA ALA A 186 9.85 -11.50 -15.42
C ALA A 186 10.89 -12.65 -15.40
N TYR A 187 10.47 -13.86 -15.01
CA TYR A 187 11.32 -15.05 -15.11
C TYR A 187 11.60 -15.45 -16.56
N ALA A 188 10.57 -15.46 -17.42
CA ALA A 188 10.71 -15.82 -18.83
C ALA A 188 11.67 -14.88 -19.58
N LEU A 189 11.66 -13.58 -19.23
CA LEU A 189 12.59 -12.59 -19.78
C LEU A 189 13.97 -12.61 -19.12
N GLY A 190 14.21 -13.49 -18.14
CA GLY A 190 15.47 -13.56 -17.40
C GLY A 190 15.80 -12.29 -16.63
N LEU A 191 14.81 -11.57 -16.07
CA LEU A 191 15.08 -10.33 -15.33
C LEU A 191 15.91 -10.57 -14.07
N HIS A 192 15.81 -11.76 -13.48
CA HIS A 192 16.55 -12.19 -12.29
C HIS A 192 18.03 -12.50 -12.57
N LEU A 193 18.42 -12.62 -13.85
CA LEU A 193 19.78 -12.92 -14.27
C LEU A 193 20.57 -11.63 -14.49
N ASP A 194 21.81 -11.60 -13.98
CA ASP A 194 22.76 -10.53 -14.29
C ASP A 194 23.33 -10.75 -15.69
N ASN A 195 22.80 -10.00 -16.66
CA ASN A 195 23.21 -10.09 -18.05
C ASN A 195 23.98 -8.83 -18.48
N ARG A 196 25.28 -9.02 -18.74
CA ARG A 196 26.20 -7.95 -19.13
C ARG A 196 25.94 -7.39 -20.53
N MET A 197 25.19 -8.10 -21.38
CA MET A 197 24.95 -7.73 -22.79
C MET A 197 24.07 -6.49 -22.97
N PHE A 198 23.25 -6.13 -21.98
CA PHE A 198 22.37 -4.97 -22.07
C PHE A 198 23.14 -3.66 -21.90
N ASN A 199 22.69 -2.60 -22.58
CA ASN A 199 23.22 -1.26 -22.33
C ASN A 199 22.76 -0.74 -20.95
N ASP A 200 23.34 0.37 -20.50
CA ASP A 200 23.09 0.90 -19.14
C ASP A 200 21.61 1.26 -18.91
N PHE A 201 20.94 1.80 -19.92
CA PHE A 201 19.53 2.16 -19.84
C PHE A 201 18.62 0.92 -19.73
N GLU A 202 18.90 -0.11 -20.53
CA GLU A 202 18.19 -1.39 -20.46
C GLU A 202 18.44 -2.09 -19.12
N LYS A 203 19.68 -2.09 -18.63
CA LYS A 203 20.02 -2.62 -17.28
C LYS A 203 19.23 -1.90 -16.20
N TYR A 204 19.21 -0.57 -16.23
CA TYR A 204 18.43 0.25 -15.31
C TYR A 204 16.94 -0.12 -15.34
N THR A 205 16.34 -0.15 -16.54
CA THR A 205 14.89 -0.38 -16.71
C THR A 205 14.50 -1.78 -16.26
N ARG A 206 15.28 -2.80 -16.64
CA ARG A 206 15.07 -4.19 -16.21
C ARG A 206 15.19 -4.33 -14.69
N ARG A 207 16.19 -3.70 -14.08
CA ARG A 207 16.38 -3.71 -12.63
C ARG A 207 15.25 -3.00 -11.90
N LEU A 208 14.78 -1.85 -12.40
CA LEU A 208 13.66 -1.12 -11.82
C LEU A 208 12.39 -1.98 -11.83
N VAL A 209 12.09 -2.64 -12.95
CA VAL A 209 10.94 -3.55 -13.07
C VAL A 209 11.10 -4.77 -12.15
N LEU A 210 12.29 -5.38 -12.08
CA LEU A 210 12.56 -6.48 -11.17
C LEU A 210 12.36 -6.07 -9.70
N CYS A 211 12.85 -4.90 -9.29
CA CYS A 211 12.61 -4.34 -7.95
C CYS A 211 11.11 -4.24 -7.64
N ARG A 212 10.26 -3.94 -8.62
CA ARG A 212 8.80 -3.83 -8.45
C ARG A 212 8.12 -5.20 -8.40
N VAL A 213 8.60 -6.16 -9.19
CA VAL A 213 8.18 -7.57 -9.12
C VAL A 213 8.55 -8.20 -7.77
N ARG A 214 9.76 -7.92 -7.26
CA ARG A 214 10.18 -8.32 -5.91
C ARG A 214 9.29 -7.68 -4.86
N PHE A 215 9.00 -6.39 -4.99
CA PHE A 215 8.19 -5.65 -4.03
C PHE A 215 6.83 -6.29 -3.81
N MET A 216 6.11 -6.57 -4.90
CA MET A 216 4.76 -7.11 -4.85
C MET A 216 4.70 -8.53 -4.30
N ASN A 217 5.76 -9.32 -4.46
CA ASN A 217 5.82 -10.69 -3.94
C ASN A 217 6.25 -10.70 -2.47
N VAL A 218 7.31 -9.97 -2.12
CA VAL A 218 7.81 -9.93 -0.74
C VAL A 218 6.80 -9.26 0.17
N SER A 219 6.39 -8.02 -0.13
CA SER A 219 5.63 -7.20 0.84
C SER A 219 4.23 -7.72 1.15
N VAL A 220 3.66 -8.54 0.26
CA VAL A 220 2.32 -9.10 0.38
C VAL A 220 2.34 -10.55 0.90
N ALA A 221 3.41 -11.32 0.63
CA ALA A 221 3.53 -12.71 1.07
C ALA A 221 4.28 -12.87 2.41
N SER A 222 5.31 -12.05 2.67
CA SER A 222 6.35 -12.36 3.67
C SER A 222 5.96 -12.18 5.13
N TYR A 223 4.84 -11.52 5.46
CA TYR A 223 4.51 -11.22 6.85
C TYR A 223 3.72 -12.31 7.57
N GLN A 224 3.03 -13.18 6.83
CA GLN A 224 2.19 -14.24 7.41
C GLN A 224 1.84 -15.35 6.39
N ASN A 225 2.55 -15.48 5.27
CA ASN A 225 2.19 -16.41 4.19
C ASN A 225 0.74 -16.23 3.72
N LEU A 226 0.26 -14.97 3.71
CA LEU A 226 -1.12 -14.64 3.30
C LEU A 226 -1.40 -15.06 1.86
N TYR A 227 -0.33 -15.10 1.08
CA TYR A 227 -0.32 -15.52 -0.29
C TYR A 227 0.92 -16.34 -0.61
N PRO A 228 0.82 -17.24 -1.59
CA PRO A 228 2.03 -17.79 -2.19
C PRO A 228 2.85 -16.65 -2.78
N SER A 229 4.12 -16.58 -2.40
CA SER A 229 5.13 -15.88 -3.18
C SER A 229 5.27 -16.60 -4.52
N PHE A 230 5.25 -15.86 -5.62
CA PHE A 230 5.54 -16.41 -6.95
C PHE A 230 7.03 -16.29 -7.30
N LEU A 231 7.84 -15.69 -6.42
CA LEU A 231 9.29 -15.71 -6.54
C LEU A 231 9.80 -17.09 -6.13
N THR A 232 10.58 -17.70 -7.01
CA THR A 232 11.37 -18.92 -6.70
C THR A 232 12.68 -18.56 -6.01
N GLU A 233 13.20 -17.36 -6.29
CA GLU A 233 14.44 -16.82 -5.75
C GLU A 233 14.39 -15.29 -5.71
N PHE A 234 15.21 -14.66 -4.88
CA PHE A 234 15.35 -13.21 -4.93
C PHE A 234 16.20 -12.77 -6.13
N GLY A 235 17.16 -13.59 -6.57
CA GLY A 235 18.22 -13.22 -7.51
C GLY A 235 19.37 -12.46 -6.83
N ILE A 236 20.34 -12.00 -7.62
CA ILE A 236 21.48 -11.23 -7.10
C ILE A 236 20.98 -9.85 -6.61
N PHE A 237 21.41 -9.46 -5.42
CA PHE A 237 21.20 -8.11 -4.90
C PHE A 237 22.31 -7.22 -5.44
N ASP A 238 21.94 -6.30 -6.33
CA ASP A 238 22.87 -5.34 -6.91
C ASP A 238 23.14 -4.22 -5.89
N THR A 239 24.39 -4.10 -5.46
CA THR A 239 24.83 -3.09 -4.49
C THR A 239 24.99 -1.70 -5.09
N ASN A 240 24.98 -1.57 -6.42
CA ASN A 240 25.04 -0.27 -7.06
C ASN A 240 23.73 0.48 -6.80
N PRO A 241 23.73 1.75 -6.39
CA PRO A 241 22.50 2.49 -6.22
C PRO A 241 21.87 2.85 -7.58
N PHE A 242 20.54 2.90 -7.65
CA PHE A 242 19.82 3.58 -8.71
C PHE A 242 20.25 5.04 -8.75
N GLU A 243 20.67 5.50 -9.93
CA GLU A 243 21.18 6.85 -10.15
C GLU A 243 20.04 7.85 -10.46
N PRO A 244 20.11 9.09 -9.95
CA PRO A 244 19.11 10.13 -10.22
C PRO A 244 18.93 10.46 -11.70
N LYS A 245 19.97 10.31 -12.54
CA LYS A 245 19.95 10.69 -13.97
C LYS A 245 18.83 10.03 -14.79
N TRP A 246 18.35 8.86 -14.35
CA TRP A 246 17.27 8.13 -14.99
C TRP A 246 15.87 8.60 -14.56
N GLN A 247 15.80 9.44 -13.53
CA GLN A 247 14.58 10.03 -12.98
C GLN A 247 14.57 11.56 -13.10
N THR A 248 15.54 12.15 -13.81
CA THR A 248 15.65 13.60 -14.01
C THR A 248 14.56 14.10 -14.92
N LEU A 249 13.80 15.08 -14.42
CA LEU A 249 12.78 15.81 -15.20
C LEU A 249 13.45 16.83 -16.11
N ASN A 250 12.93 17.00 -17.31
CA ASN A 250 13.40 17.98 -18.29
C ASN A 250 12.22 18.46 -19.16
N ASN A 251 12.47 19.38 -20.09
CA ASN A 251 11.39 19.96 -20.91
C ASN A 251 10.67 18.96 -21.83
N SER A 252 11.24 17.76 -22.04
CA SER A 252 10.61 16.67 -22.77
C SER A 252 9.90 15.65 -21.88
N THR A 253 10.04 15.74 -20.55
CA THR A 253 9.35 14.83 -19.63
C THR A 253 7.91 15.26 -19.40
N TYR A 254 7.03 14.27 -19.24
CA TYR A 254 5.59 14.50 -19.12
C TYR A 254 5.19 15.40 -17.93
N ILE A 255 5.93 15.28 -16.84
CA ILE A 255 5.89 16.25 -15.73
C ILE A 255 7.22 16.98 -15.69
N ASN A 256 7.18 18.29 -15.43
CA ASN A 256 8.36 19.14 -15.32
C ASN A 256 8.01 20.29 -14.37
N TYR A 257 8.98 20.69 -13.54
CA TYR A 257 8.89 21.90 -12.73
C TYR A 257 9.61 23.05 -13.43
N GLU A 258 9.14 24.27 -13.20
CA GLU A 258 9.79 25.48 -13.73
C GLU A 258 11.22 25.62 -13.17
N ASP A 259 11.40 25.19 -11.92
CA ASP A 259 12.67 25.25 -11.22
C ASP A 259 13.52 23.99 -11.45
N LYS A 260 14.70 24.18 -12.03
CA LYS A 260 15.68 23.10 -12.28
C LYS A 260 16.14 22.42 -10.99
N ASN A 261 16.22 23.14 -9.87
CA ASN A 261 16.56 22.54 -8.59
C ASN A 261 15.44 21.62 -8.09
N GLU A 262 14.18 21.98 -8.32
CA GLU A 262 13.03 21.12 -7.98
C GLU A 262 13.06 19.83 -8.83
N ASN A 263 13.37 19.93 -10.11
CA ASN A 263 13.55 18.78 -11.00
C ASN A 263 14.69 17.84 -10.55
N TYR A 264 15.83 18.42 -10.18
CA TYR A 264 16.97 17.66 -9.65
C TYR A 264 16.61 16.96 -8.33
N LEU A 265 15.97 17.69 -7.41
CA LEU A 265 15.53 17.16 -6.12
C LEU A 265 14.52 16.03 -6.26
N TYR A 266 13.55 16.17 -7.15
CA TYR A 266 12.59 15.11 -7.47
C TYR A 266 13.33 13.83 -7.86
N SER A 267 14.27 13.94 -8.81
CA SER A 267 15.02 12.78 -9.30
C SER A 267 15.88 12.13 -8.22
N THR A 268 16.52 12.95 -7.37
CA THR A 268 17.36 12.50 -6.27
C THR A 268 16.53 11.79 -5.20
N CYS A 269 15.40 12.38 -4.80
CA CYS A 269 14.50 11.78 -3.83
C CYS A 269 13.89 10.46 -4.34
N THR A 270 13.45 10.42 -5.60
CA THR A 270 12.91 9.21 -6.22
C THR A 270 13.98 8.12 -6.29
N ALA A 271 15.22 8.44 -6.68
CA ALA A 271 16.32 7.47 -6.71
C ALA A 271 16.62 6.90 -5.32
N HIS A 272 16.76 7.75 -4.29
CA HIS A 272 16.93 7.29 -2.91
C HIS A 272 15.76 6.44 -2.42
N PHE A 273 14.52 6.80 -2.77
CA PHE A 273 13.36 6.01 -2.42
C PHE A 273 13.35 4.64 -3.09
N ILE A 274 13.70 4.54 -4.38
CA ILE A 274 13.85 3.25 -5.07
C ILE A 274 14.92 2.40 -4.37
N ASN A 275 16.08 2.98 -4.05
CA ASN A 275 17.16 2.28 -3.37
C ASN A 275 16.73 1.75 -1.99
N TYR A 276 16.01 2.58 -1.21
CA TYR A 276 15.42 2.13 0.05
C TYR A 276 14.49 0.94 -0.17
N LEU A 277 13.60 1.00 -1.16
CA LEU A 277 12.65 -0.08 -1.41
C LEU A 277 13.34 -1.40 -1.80
N ASP A 278 14.38 -1.36 -2.63
CA ASP A 278 15.13 -2.55 -3.04
C ASP A 278 15.88 -3.17 -1.85
N GLU A 279 16.63 -2.35 -1.09
CA GLU A 279 17.31 -2.78 0.14
C GLU A 279 16.33 -3.32 1.19
N PHE A 280 15.18 -2.65 1.36
CA PHE A 280 14.15 -3.03 2.31
C PHE A 280 13.61 -4.42 2.00
N GLN A 281 13.23 -4.67 0.74
CA GLN A 281 12.74 -5.98 0.30
C GLN A 281 13.79 -7.07 0.44
N TYR A 282 15.04 -6.77 0.11
CA TYR A 282 16.14 -7.71 0.29
C TYR A 282 16.30 -8.11 1.75
N ASN A 283 16.29 -7.14 2.67
CA ASN A 283 16.40 -7.42 4.10
C ASN A 283 15.20 -8.24 4.61
N ILE A 284 13.98 -7.99 4.12
CA ILE A 284 12.80 -8.77 4.48
C ILE A 284 12.95 -10.23 4.02
N TYR A 285 13.34 -10.42 2.77
CA TYR A 285 13.52 -11.74 2.19
C TYR A 285 14.64 -12.52 2.90
N LYS A 286 15.81 -11.88 3.07
CA LYS A 286 17.00 -12.45 3.72
C LYS A 286 16.75 -12.83 5.17
N HIS A 287 15.97 -12.03 5.88
CA HIS A 287 15.63 -12.24 7.28
C HIS A 287 14.22 -12.81 7.47
N SER A 288 13.70 -13.56 6.47
CA SER A 288 12.44 -14.28 6.64
C SER A 288 12.53 -15.24 7.83
N MET A 289 11.50 -15.21 8.67
CA MET A 289 11.42 -16.00 9.91
C MET A 289 10.53 -17.24 9.78
N ASP A 290 10.00 -17.53 8.59
CA ASP A 290 9.00 -18.59 8.39
C ASP A 290 9.49 -19.97 8.87
N ASN A 291 10.77 -20.26 8.64
CA ASN A 291 11.40 -21.55 8.93
C ASN A 291 12.41 -21.50 10.09
N VAL A 292 12.43 -20.42 10.87
CA VAL A 292 13.36 -20.28 11.99
C VAL A 292 12.88 -21.13 13.17
N LYS A 293 13.75 -22.00 13.69
CA LYS A 293 13.47 -22.80 14.91
C LYS A 293 13.20 -21.88 16.10
N ASP A 294 12.26 -22.27 16.96
CA ASP A 294 11.83 -21.44 18.11
C ASP A 294 13.00 -21.02 19.02
N SER A 295 13.99 -21.89 19.24
CA SER A 295 15.19 -21.58 20.06
C SER A 295 16.06 -20.45 19.50
N ARG A 296 15.99 -20.17 18.19
CA ARG A 296 16.75 -19.09 17.52
C ARG A 296 15.86 -17.89 17.18
N PHE A 297 14.55 -18.02 17.30
CA PHE A 297 13.58 -17.06 16.80
C PHE A 297 13.84 -15.64 17.33
N LYS A 298 13.98 -15.43 18.64
CA LYS A 298 14.21 -14.08 19.20
C LYS A 298 15.52 -13.45 18.70
N SER A 299 16.57 -14.25 18.48
CA SER A 299 17.85 -13.76 17.96
C SER A 299 17.75 -13.29 16.50
N GLU A 300 17.05 -14.05 15.64
CA GLU A 300 16.80 -13.69 14.25
C GLU A 300 15.84 -12.50 14.15
N TRP A 301 14.81 -12.46 15.01
CA TRP A 301 13.90 -11.34 15.15
C TRP A 301 14.65 -10.04 15.50
N ASN A 302 15.55 -10.08 16.50
CA ASN A 302 16.38 -8.94 16.88
C ASN A 302 17.31 -8.50 15.75
N ARG A 303 17.86 -9.44 14.98
CA ARG A 303 18.70 -9.15 13.81
C ARG A 303 17.90 -8.44 12.72
N SER A 304 16.72 -8.95 12.38
CA SER A 304 15.81 -8.34 11.41
C SER A 304 15.40 -6.93 11.84
N ARG A 305 15.00 -6.77 13.11
CA ARG A 305 14.68 -5.48 13.72
C ARG A 305 15.82 -4.47 13.55
N LYS A 306 17.05 -4.85 13.96
CA LYS A 306 18.23 -3.98 13.88
C LYS A 306 18.55 -3.59 12.43
N ALA A 307 18.49 -4.55 11.49
CA ALA A 307 18.74 -4.29 10.08
C ALA A 307 17.76 -3.24 9.53
N MET A 308 16.47 -3.34 9.89
CA MET A 308 15.44 -2.41 9.41
C MET A 308 15.52 -1.02 10.03
N VAL A 309 15.90 -0.93 11.31
CA VAL A 309 16.17 0.36 11.96
C VAL A 309 17.35 1.06 11.28
N ASN A 310 18.47 0.36 11.13
CA ASN A 310 19.67 0.91 10.47
C ASN A 310 19.37 1.37 9.04
N LEU A 311 18.57 0.60 8.30
CA LEU A 311 18.16 0.95 6.94
C LEU A 311 17.29 2.23 6.93
N CYS A 312 16.28 2.31 7.80
CA CYS A 312 15.44 3.51 7.90
C CYS A 312 16.29 4.74 8.26
N ASP A 313 17.16 4.62 9.26
CA ASP A 313 18.02 5.72 9.72
C ASP A 313 18.98 6.21 8.63
N LYS A 314 19.57 5.28 7.85
CA LYS A 314 20.41 5.60 6.69
C LYS A 314 19.68 6.55 5.73
N TYR A 315 18.46 6.20 5.34
CA TYR A 315 17.71 7.00 4.35
C TYR A 315 17.08 8.26 4.93
N VAL A 316 16.65 8.24 6.20
CA VAL A 316 16.19 9.46 6.88
C VAL A 316 17.31 10.49 6.97
N LYS A 317 18.55 10.08 7.28
CA LYS A 317 19.71 10.99 7.29
C LYS A 317 20.01 11.59 5.92
N LEU A 318 19.85 10.82 4.84
CA LEU A 318 19.99 11.34 3.47
C LEU A 318 18.97 12.45 3.19
N PHE A 319 17.70 12.25 3.53
CA PHE A 319 16.68 13.30 3.38
C PHE A 319 16.91 14.50 4.29
N GLN A 320 17.44 14.28 5.49
CA GLN A 320 17.82 15.37 6.39
C GLN A 320 18.95 16.22 5.83
N SER A 321 19.95 15.61 5.18
CA SER A 321 20.98 16.36 4.44
C SER A 321 20.34 17.22 3.35
N LEU A 322 19.42 16.65 2.57
CA LEU A 322 18.73 17.40 1.52
C LEU A 322 17.93 18.59 2.05
N TYR A 323 17.38 18.54 3.27
CA TYR A 323 16.74 19.73 3.86
C TYR A 323 17.69 20.89 4.11
N LEU A 324 18.95 20.59 4.48
CA LEU A 324 19.98 21.60 4.72
C LEU A 324 20.44 22.22 3.40
N ASP A 325 20.60 21.38 2.38
CA ASP A 325 21.06 21.82 1.05
C ASP A 325 19.94 22.56 0.27
N TYR A 326 18.67 22.24 0.55
CA TYR A 326 17.52 22.70 -0.23
C TYR A 326 16.32 23.13 0.64
N PRO A 327 16.48 24.17 1.48
CA PRO A 327 15.47 24.57 2.47
C PRO A 327 14.13 25.03 1.85
N LEU A 328 14.13 25.53 0.61
CA LEU A 328 12.91 25.96 -0.08
C LEU A 328 11.99 24.79 -0.47
N TYR A 329 12.50 23.56 -0.51
CA TYR A 329 11.75 22.39 -0.99
C TYR A 329 11.51 21.35 0.11
N ILE A 330 11.57 21.74 1.39
CA ILE A 330 11.34 20.86 2.54
C ILE A 330 10.05 20.04 2.38
N GLN A 331 8.97 20.65 1.91
CA GLN A 331 7.70 19.94 1.74
C GLN A 331 7.76 18.82 0.70
N ARG A 332 8.57 18.97 -0.37
CA ARG A 332 8.76 17.93 -1.39
C ARG A 332 9.57 16.78 -0.84
N ILE A 333 10.71 17.10 -0.23
CA ILE A 333 11.62 16.12 0.36
C ILE A 333 10.90 15.32 1.47
N ALA A 334 10.09 16.00 2.30
CA ALA A 334 9.32 15.40 3.38
C ALA A 334 8.32 14.34 2.93
N LYS A 335 7.77 14.44 1.72
CA LYS A 335 6.86 13.40 1.19
C LYS A 335 7.55 12.05 1.10
N PHE A 336 8.81 12.02 0.64
CA PHE A 336 9.57 10.78 0.50
C PHE A 336 10.03 10.25 1.87
N GLU A 337 10.53 11.12 2.75
CA GLU A 337 10.92 10.74 4.11
C GLU A 337 9.74 10.14 4.90
N VAL A 338 8.57 10.78 4.83
CA VAL A 338 7.34 10.30 5.48
C VAL A 338 6.94 8.93 4.95
N GLN A 339 7.03 8.69 3.64
CA GLN A 339 6.73 7.38 3.05
C GLN A 339 7.68 6.28 3.55
N ILE A 340 8.98 6.57 3.66
CA ILE A 340 9.95 5.64 4.25
C ILE A 340 9.58 5.31 5.69
N LYS A 341 9.33 6.34 6.52
CA LYS A 341 8.97 6.18 7.93
C LYS A 341 7.68 5.38 8.11
N ILE A 342 6.62 5.69 7.36
CA ILE A 342 5.37 4.94 7.40
C ILE A 342 5.61 3.46 7.06
N ARG A 343 6.38 3.16 6.01
CA ARG A 343 6.72 1.78 5.64
C ARG A 343 7.47 1.05 6.73
N HIS A 344 8.51 1.68 7.26
CA HIS A 344 9.34 1.11 8.33
C HIS A 344 8.47 0.82 9.56
N HIS A 345 7.69 1.78 10.04
CA HIS A 345 6.88 1.57 11.24
C HIS A 345 5.74 0.57 11.02
N ASN A 346 5.08 0.56 9.86
CA ASN A 346 4.07 -0.45 9.53
C ASN A 346 4.69 -1.86 9.48
N PHE A 347 5.91 -1.99 8.96
CA PHE A 347 6.65 -3.25 9.02
C PHE A 347 6.95 -3.67 10.45
N MET A 348 7.43 -2.75 11.28
CA MET A 348 7.77 -3.03 12.68
C MET A 348 6.54 -3.48 13.47
N MET A 349 5.37 -2.87 13.24
CA MET A 349 4.09 -3.34 13.80
C MET A 349 3.82 -4.82 13.45
N GLY A 350 4.03 -5.20 12.18
CA GLY A 350 3.93 -6.59 11.74
C GLY A 350 4.94 -7.50 12.44
N LEU A 351 6.18 -7.03 12.60
CA LEU A 351 7.27 -7.74 13.26
C LEU A 351 6.98 -8.01 14.76
N TYR A 352 6.42 -7.03 15.49
CA TYR A 352 5.97 -7.23 16.87
C TYR A 352 4.76 -8.16 16.98
N ASN A 353 3.85 -8.15 16.00
CA ASN A 353 2.76 -9.11 15.97
C ASN A 353 3.27 -10.56 15.81
N ILE A 354 4.27 -10.79 14.94
CA ILE A 354 4.90 -12.10 14.79
C ILE A 354 5.58 -12.53 16.10
N LEU A 355 6.29 -11.61 16.77
CA LEU A 355 6.90 -11.87 18.08
C LEU A 355 5.86 -12.36 19.10
N LYS A 356 4.74 -11.63 19.21
CA LYS A 356 3.64 -12.00 20.11
C LYS A 356 3.05 -13.37 19.78
N THR A 357 2.78 -13.65 18.49
CA THR A 357 2.20 -14.94 18.08
C THR A 357 3.14 -16.11 18.38
N ARG A 358 4.46 -15.94 18.22
CA ARG A 358 5.44 -17.02 18.43
C ARG A 358 5.81 -17.23 19.90
N LEU A 359 5.90 -16.17 20.69
CA LEU A 359 6.33 -16.27 22.10
C LEU A 359 5.16 -16.25 23.11
N GLY A 360 3.94 -15.93 22.66
CA GLY A 360 2.75 -15.81 23.52
C GLY A 360 2.69 -14.50 24.30
N GLU A 361 3.81 -14.05 24.86
CA GLU A 361 3.91 -12.84 25.68
C GLU A 361 4.92 -11.84 25.12
N LEU A 362 4.68 -10.56 25.39
CA LEU A 362 5.57 -9.45 25.06
C LEU A 362 6.12 -8.84 26.36
N SER A 363 7.40 -8.48 26.36
CA SER A 363 7.95 -7.69 27.47
C SER A 363 7.36 -6.28 27.48
N SER A 364 7.43 -5.58 28.62
CA SER A 364 6.99 -4.18 28.72
C SER A 364 7.71 -3.27 27.72
N SER A 365 9.00 -3.52 27.46
CA SER A 365 9.76 -2.80 26.43
C SER A 365 9.23 -3.10 25.02
N ASP A 366 8.93 -4.36 24.70
CA ASP A 366 8.38 -4.72 23.39
C ASP A 366 6.99 -4.07 23.17
N ILE A 367 6.18 -3.96 24.23
CA ILE A 367 4.87 -3.29 24.18
C ILE A 367 5.04 -1.80 23.93
N ALA A 368 5.93 -1.13 24.66
CA ALA A 368 6.21 0.29 24.47
C ALA A 368 6.70 0.60 23.05
N ASP A 369 7.62 -0.21 22.52
CA ASP A 369 8.11 -0.08 21.14
C ASP A 369 6.98 -0.28 20.11
N ALA A 370 6.12 -1.29 20.32
CA ALA A 370 4.99 -1.53 19.43
C ALA A 370 4.00 -0.35 19.41
N LEU A 371 3.71 0.25 20.58
CA LEU A 371 2.88 1.46 20.67
C LEU A 371 3.54 2.66 20.02
N PHE A 372 4.86 2.83 20.16
CA PHE A 372 5.60 3.87 19.47
C PHE A 372 5.43 3.76 17.95
N HIS A 373 5.56 2.56 17.39
CA HIS A 373 5.35 2.35 15.96
C HIS A 373 3.91 2.62 15.49
N CYS A 374 2.91 2.21 16.28
CA CYS A 374 1.51 2.55 16.00
C CYS A 374 1.29 4.06 15.91
N ASN A 375 1.81 4.82 16.88
CA ASN A 375 1.71 6.28 16.91
C ASN A 375 2.46 6.95 15.74
N SER A 376 3.64 6.44 15.40
CA SER A 376 4.45 6.97 14.29
C SER A 376 3.84 6.70 12.91
N VAL A 377 3.02 5.66 12.74
CA VAL A 377 2.19 5.49 11.53
C VAL A 377 0.98 6.41 11.56
N LEU A 378 0.27 6.46 12.69
CA LEU A 378 -0.99 7.18 12.78
C LEU A 378 -0.83 8.68 12.51
N LYS A 379 0.14 9.33 13.18
CA LYS A 379 0.34 10.78 13.10
C LYS A 379 0.41 11.32 11.66
N PRO A 380 1.33 10.86 10.78
CA PRO A 380 1.41 11.37 9.42
C PRO A 380 0.20 11.00 8.56
N VAL A 381 -0.43 9.85 8.80
CA VAL A 381 -1.63 9.44 8.05
C VAL A 381 -2.82 10.35 8.38
N LEU A 382 -2.99 10.74 9.64
CA LEU A 382 -4.05 11.67 10.05
C LEU A 382 -3.81 13.11 9.59
N LEU A 383 -2.55 13.52 9.45
CA LEU A 383 -2.18 14.84 8.89
C LEU A 383 -2.34 14.89 7.36
N GLY A 384 -2.48 13.73 6.70
CA GLY A 384 -2.71 13.65 5.27
C GLY A 384 -4.07 14.21 4.88
N LYS A 385 -4.11 15.04 3.82
CA LYS A 385 -5.37 15.61 3.29
C LYS A 385 -6.21 14.62 2.47
N GLN A 386 -5.67 13.44 2.15
CA GLN A 386 -6.30 12.47 1.26
C GLN A 386 -6.56 11.15 1.99
N PHE A 387 -7.84 10.90 2.27
CA PHE A 387 -8.32 9.65 2.83
C PHE A 387 -8.72 8.70 1.69
N ASN A 388 -7.73 7.97 1.18
CA ASN A 388 -7.95 6.88 0.24
C ASN A 388 -7.93 5.52 0.97
N PHE A 389 -8.13 4.44 0.21
CA PHE A 389 -8.12 3.07 0.76
C PHE A 389 -6.83 2.73 1.52
N ILE A 390 -5.64 3.18 1.06
CA ILE A 390 -4.37 2.91 1.77
C ILE A 390 -4.34 3.65 3.11
N SER A 391 -4.74 4.92 3.15
CA SER A 391 -4.80 5.68 4.41
C SER A 391 -5.73 4.98 5.41
N GLN A 392 -6.91 4.53 4.96
CA GLN A 392 -7.82 3.77 5.82
C GLN A 392 -7.26 2.42 6.25
N TYR A 393 -6.65 1.67 5.34
CA TYR A 393 -5.97 0.42 5.66
C TYR A 393 -4.96 0.61 6.80
N LEU A 394 -4.11 1.64 6.71
CA LEU A 394 -3.12 1.96 7.75
C LEU A 394 -3.80 2.34 9.07
N ILE A 395 -4.83 3.18 9.03
CA ILE A 395 -5.60 3.58 10.23
C ILE A 395 -6.26 2.36 10.89
N PHE A 396 -6.92 1.49 10.12
CA PHE A 396 -7.51 0.27 10.64
C PHE A 396 -6.47 -0.68 11.21
N ASN A 397 -5.32 -0.83 10.53
CA ASN A 397 -4.23 -1.68 11.02
C ASN A 397 -3.73 -1.18 12.38
N VAL A 398 -3.50 0.12 12.52
CA VAL A 398 -3.14 0.74 13.81
C VAL A 398 -4.24 0.50 14.86
N GLY A 399 -5.50 0.73 14.51
CA GLY A 399 -6.63 0.49 15.41
C GLY A 399 -6.69 -0.95 15.93
N TYR A 400 -6.52 -1.94 15.05
CA TYR A 400 -6.49 -3.34 15.44
C TYR A 400 -5.27 -3.69 16.29
N GLN A 401 -4.09 -3.12 16.01
CA GLN A 401 -2.93 -3.31 16.87
C GLN A 401 -3.15 -2.71 18.27
N TYR A 402 -3.76 -1.54 18.38
CA TYR A 402 -4.13 -0.98 19.67
C TYR A 402 -5.09 -1.87 20.46
N LEU A 403 -6.14 -2.41 19.82
CA LEU A 403 -7.05 -3.36 20.46
C LEU A 403 -6.31 -4.61 20.95
N ASN A 404 -5.35 -5.12 20.16
CA ASN A 404 -4.57 -6.31 20.46
C ASN A 404 -3.53 -6.10 21.59
N LEU A 405 -3.01 -4.88 21.73
CA LEU A 405 -2.04 -4.52 22.77
C LEU A 405 -2.72 -4.09 24.07
N TYR A 406 -3.94 -3.54 24.01
CA TYR A 406 -4.62 -2.88 25.13
C TYR A 406 -4.55 -3.63 26.47
N LYS A 407 -4.81 -4.94 26.47
CA LYS A 407 -4.83 -5.74 27.72
C LYS A 407 -3.45 -5.86 28.38
N LEU A 408 -2.38 -5.77 27.59
CA LEU A 408 -1.00 -5.91 28.04
C LEU A 408 -0.40 -4.59 28.53
N CYS A 409 -1.07 -3.47 28.26
CA CYS A 409 -0.56 -2.13 28.51
C CYS A 409 -0.75 -1.68 29.96
N SER A 410 0.09 -0.72 30.38
CA SER A 410 -0.07 0.02 31.64
C SER A 410 -1.38 0.81 31.68
N ALA A 411 -1.79 1.29 32.85
CA ALA A 411 -3.00 2.11 32.99
C ALA A 411 -2.95 3.40 32.15
N SER A 412 -1.78 4.07 32.13
CA SER A 412 -1.56 5.29 31.33
C SER A 412 -1.63 4.99 29.84
N ASP A 413 -0.98 3.92 29.38
CA ASP A 413 -1.03 3.50 27.97
C ASP A 413 -2.45 3.10 27.53
N LYS A 414 -3.21 2.44 28.41
CA LYS A 414 -4.63 2.10 28.17
C LYS A 414 -5.48 3.36 27.94
N GLN A 415 -5.25 4.42 28.70
CA GLN A 415 -5.96 5.70 28.51
C GLN A 415 -5.58 6.34 27.16
N THR A 416 -4.29 6.34 26.81
CA THR A 416 -3.81 6.83 25.52
C THR A 416 -4.43 6.04 24.36
N ILE A 417 -4.43 4.72 24.44
CA ILE A 417 -5.06 3.84 23.43
C ILE A 417 -6.54 4.16 23.26
N LYS A 418 -7.29 4.36 24.35
CA LYS A 418 -8.71 4.73 24.28
C LYS A 418 -8.91 6.04 23.53
N ALA A 419 -8.15 7.07 23.88
CA ALA A 419 -8.23 8.36 23.19
C ALA A 419 -7.91 8.23 21.69
N GLN A 420 -6.87 7.47 21.34
CA GLN A 420 -6.49 7.25 19.95
C GLN A 420 -7.52 6.43 19.18
N LEU A 421 -8.08 5.36 19.76
CA LEU A 421 -9.14 4.58 19.14
C LEU A 421 -10.41 5.41 18.91
N HIS A 422 -10.77 6.28 19.86
CA HIS A 422 -11.87 7.21 19.70
C HIS A 422 -11.65 8.15 18.51
N ASN A 423 -10.47 8.77 18.44
CA ASN A 423 -10.08 9.65 17.33
C ASN A 423 -10.09 8.92 15.98
N ILE A 424 -9.53 7.70 15.94
CA ILE A 424 -9.56 6.83 14.75
C ILE A 424 -11.00 6.60 14.29
N ILE A 425 -11.91 6.23 15.20
CA ILE A 425 -13.31 5.98 14.87
C ILE A 425 -13.96 7.25 14.30
N GLN A 426 -13.75 8.41 14.93
CA GLN A 426 -14.28 9.69 14.43
C GLN A 426 -13.78 10.01 13.02
N ILE A 427 -12.48 9.85 12.77
CA ILE A 427 -11.89 10.19 11.47
C ILE A 427 -12.38 9.25 10.35
N ILE A 428 -12.44 7.94 10.62
CA ILE A 428 -13.00 6.99 9.65
C ILE A 428 -14.47 7.29 9.40
N SER A 429 -15.23 7.62 10.46
CA SER A 429 -16.61 8.03 10.36
C SER A 429 -16.80 9.23 9.42
N THR A 430 -15.97 10.26 9.52
CA THR A 430 -16.05 11.44 8.63
C THR A 430 -15.64 11.12 7.19
N ASN A 431 -14.77 10.14 6.98
CA ASN A 431 -14.22 9.78 5.67
C ASN A 431 -14.66 8.39 5.21
N TYR A 432 -15.86 7.96 5.60
CA TYR A 432 -16.27 6.56 5.50
C TYR A 432 -16.27 6.02 4.05
N LEU A 433 -15.69 4.83 3.86
CA LEU A 433 -15.75 4.10 2.59
C LEU A 433 -16.60 2.83 2.76
N PRO A 434 -17.67 2.63 1.98
CA PRO A 434 -18.53 1.43 2.07
C PRO A 434 -17.79 0.11 1.84
N SER A 435 -16.65 0.11 1.14
CA SER A 435 -15.81 -1.08 0.99
C SER A 435 -15.15 -1.52 2.31
N THR A 436 -15.20 -0.70 3.35
CA THR A 436 -14.54 -0.92 4.65
C THR A 436 -15.52 -1.16 5.81
N SER A 437 -16.83 -1.28 5.55
CA SER A 437 -17.89 -1.41 6.57
C SER A 437 -17.59 -2.46 7.63
N LEU A 438 -17.20 -3.68 7.22
CA LEU A 438 -16.89 -4.76 8.14
C LEU A 438 -15.72 -4.42 9.04
N SER A 439 -14.66 -3.85 8.46
CA SER A 439 -13.46 -3.46 9.20
C SER A 439 -13.77 -2.40 10.25
N PHE A 440 -14.60 -1.41 9.88
CA PHE A 440 -15.08 -0.35 10.76
C PHE A 440 -15.93 -0.88 11.92
N LEU A 441 -16.92 -1.72 11.64
CA LEU A 441 -17.77 -2.28 12.68
C LEU A 441 -16.98 -3.16 13.65
N ILE A 442 -16.02 -3.95 13.17
CA ILE A 442 -15.13 -4.75 14.04
C ILE A 442 -14.35 -3.83 14.98
N LEU A 443 -13.74 -2.77 14.44
CA LEU A 443 -12.98 -1.79 15.23
C LEU A 443 -13.85 -1.15 16.31
N LYS A 444 -15.05 -0.69 15.93
CA LYS A 444 -16.00 -0.03 16.82
C LYS A 444 -16.46 -0.95 17.95
N ASN A 445 -16.72 -2.23 17.66
CA ASN A 445 -17.07 -3.22 18.68
C ASN A 445 -15.89 -3.55 19.60
N GLY A 446 -14.67 -3.64 19.07
CA GLY A 446 -13.47 -3.78 19.89
C GLY A 446 -13.30 -2.61 20.88
N TYR A 447 -13.53 -1.38 20.40
CA TYR A 447 -13.49 -0.19 21.25
C TYR A 447 -14.58 -0.22 22.33
N LYS A 448 -15.82 -0.57 21.99
CA LYS A 448 -16.91 -0.72 22.97
C LYS A 448 -16.58 -1.73 24.08
N SER A 449 -15.99 -2.88 23.72
CA SER A 449 -15.55 -3.88 24.71
C SER A 449 -14.56 -3.29 25.72
N ILE A 450 -13.63 -2.45 25.26
CA ILE A 450 -12.62 -1.80 26.11
C ILE A 450 -13.23 -0.74 27.03
N ILE A 451 -14.26 -0.03 26.59
CA ILE A 451 -14.98 0.95 27.42
C ILE A 451 -15.76 0.25 28.52
N ASN A 452 -16.44 -0.86 28.19
CA ASN A 452 -17.25 -1.61 29.15
C ASN A 452 -16.39 -2.37 30.19
N ASP A 453 -15.19 -2.84 29.83
CA ASP A 453 -14.25 -3.50 30.75
C ASP A 453 -13.89 -2.61 31.96
N ASN A 454 -14.01 -1.28 31.85
CA ASN A 454 -13.75 -0.36 32.96
C ASN A 454 -14.92 -0.21 33.95
N ILE A 455 -16.15 -0.47 33.51
CA ILE A 455 -17.34 -0.31 34.35
C ILE A 455 -17.47 -1.48 35.33
N ASN A 456 -16.99 -2.66 34.94
CA ASN A 456 -17.09 -3.88 35.76
C ASN A 456 -15.91 -4.10 36.73
N ASN A 457 -14.92 -3.20 36.73
CA ASN A 457 -13.74 -3.26 37.61
C ASN A 457 -13.72 -2.12 38.67
N ILE A 458 -14.80 -1.33 38.71
CA ILE A 458 -15.11 -0.34 39.75
C ILE A 458 -16.24 -0.97 40.57
#